data_AF-A0A485D0S7-F1
#
_entry.id   AF-A0A485D0S7-F1
#
_cell.length_a   1.000
_cell.length_b   1.000
_cell.length_c   1.000
_cell.angle_alpha   90.00
_cell.angle_beta   90.00
_cell.angle_gamma   90.00
#
_symmetry.space_group_name_H-M   'P 1'
#
loop_
_entity.id
_entity.type
_entity.pdbx_description
1 polymer ?
#
loop_
_entity_poly.entity_id
_entity_poly.type
_entity_poly.pdbx_seq_one_letter_code
_entity_poly.pdbx_strand_id
1 'polypeptide(L)'
;MSSHSSYKEFLRKWAPLMVLLLLCTIISVIYPGFLSVRNFSRLLTASAAPLMIAIGVTFIIIMGSIDLSIEGIMAFCGSMLAIIMVKLGGFSELGYLAIPAAILISAPAGSLMV
;
A
#
# COMPACT_ATOMS: atom_id res chain seq x y z
N MET A 1 -9.02 -32.16 -25.51
CA MET A 1 -9.64 -31.46 -24.36
C MET A 1 -8.59 -30.64 -23.58
N SER A 2 -7.88 -29.68 -24.21
CA SER A 2 -6.78 -28.91 -23.59
C SER A 2 -6.95 -27.38 -23.64
N SER A 3 -8.08 -26.87 -24.15
CA SER A 3 -8.27 -25.42 -24.35
C SER A 3 -8.68 -24.66 -23.08
N HIS A 4 -9.33 -25.30 -22.10
CA HIS A 4 -9.91 -24.60 -20.95
C HIS A 4 -8.91 -24.24 -19.83
N SER A 5 -7.76 -24.91 -19.72
CA SER A 5 -6.70 -24.53 -18.77
C SER A 5 -5.93 -23.30 -19.24
N SER A 6 -5.65 -23.23 -20.54
CA SER A 6 -4.91 -22.12 -21.15
C SER A 6 -5.64 -20.78 -21.03
N TYR A 7 -6.98 -20.77 -21.19
CA TYR A 7 -7.80 -19.58 -20.96
C TYR A 7 -7.77 -19.11 -19.49
N LYS A 8 -7.82 -20.04 -18.52
CA LYS A 8 -7.74 -19.71 -17.08
C LYS A 8 -6.37 -19.17 -16.67
N GLU A 9 -5.29 -19.71 -17.23
CA GLU A 9 -3.93 -19.20 -17.00
C GLU A 9 -3.71 -17.83 -17.63
N PHE A 10 -4.21 -17.64 -18.86
CA PHE A 10 -4.21 -16.34 -19.52
C PHE A 10 -4.97 -15.29 -18.68
N LEU A 11 -6.17 -15.64 -18.21
CA LEU A 11 -6.95 -14.77 -17.33
C LEU A 11 -6.23 -14.50 -16.01
N ARG A 12 -5.62 -15.49 -15.34
CA ARG A 12 -4.87 -15.26 -14.09
C ARG A 12 -3.68 -14.32 -14.28
N LYS A 13 -2.97 -14.43 -15.40
CA LYS A 13 -1.82 -13.57 -15.72
C LYS A 13 -2.23 -12.12 -15.97
N TRP A 14 -3.34 -11.90 -16.68
CA TRP A 14 -3.81 -10.57 -17.07
C TRP A 14 -4.87 -9.99 -16.13
N ALA A 15 -5.41 -10.78 -15.20
CA ALA A 15 -6.43 -10.37 -14.24
C ALA A 15 -6.07 -9.08 -13.49
N PRO A 16 -4.85 -8.88 -12.95
CA PRO A 16 -4.51 -7.65 -12.24
C PRO A 16 -4.64 -6.41 -13.13
N LEU A 17 -4.19 -6.52 -14.39
CA LEU A 17 -4.24 -5.43 -15.35
C LEU A 17 -5.68 -5.17 -15.82
N MET A 18 -6.46 -6.22 -16.05
CA MET A 18 -7.89 -6.10 -16.39
C MET A 18 -8.68 -5.44 -15.25
N VAL A 19 -8.43 -5.84 -14.00
CA VAL A 19 -9.06 -5.23 -12.80
C VAL A 19 -8.64 -3.76 -12.67
N LEU A 20 -7.36 -3.45 -12.88
CA LEU A 20 -6.88 -2.06 -12.85
C LEU A 20 -7.59 -1.18 -13.88
N LEU A 21 -7.68 -1.63 -15.14
CA LEU A 21 -8.35 -0.89 -16.21
C LEU A 21 -9.85 -0.70 -15.92
N LEU A 22 -10.51 -1.74 -15.44
CA LEU A 22 -11.92 -1.68 -15.04
C LEU A 22 -12.12 -0.65 -13.92
N LEU A 23 -11.30 -0.71 -12.88
CA LEU A 23 -11.37 0.20 -11.74
C LEU A 23 -11.11 1.64 -12.16
N CYS A 24 -10.06 1.89 -12.96
CA CYS A 24 -9.77 3.21 -13.50
C CYS A 24 -10.93 3.77 -14.32
N THR A 25 -11.59 2.93 -15.13
CA THR A 25 -12.74 3.35 -15.95
C THR A 25 -13.92 3.73 -15.06
N ILE A 26 -14.27 2.90 -14.09
CA ILE A 26 -15.38 3.15 -13.15
C ILE A 26 -15.13 4.45 -12.37
N ILE A 27 -13.93 4.61 -11.78
CA ILE A 27 -13.60 5.79 -11.00
C ILE A 27 -13.54 7.04 -11.89
N SER A 28 -13.06 6.94 -13.13
CA SER A 28 -13.04 8.07 -14.06
C SER A 28 -14.42 8.55 -14.47
N VAL A 29 -15.42 7.65 -14.53
CA VAL A 29 -16.82 8.02 -14.81
C VAL A 29 -17.45 8.68 -13.59
N ILE A 30 -17.21 8.14 -12.38
CA ILE A 30 -17.78 8.67 -11.13
C ILE A 30 -17.12 10.00 -10.74
N TYR A 31 -15.82 10.14 -10.98
CA TYR A 31 -15.02 11.31 -10.61
C TYR A 31 -14.30 11.89 -11.85
N PRO A 32 -14.85 12.95 -12.49
CA PRO A 32 -14.28 13.52 -13.72
C PRO A 32 -12.88 14.13 -13.52
N GLY A 33 -12.44 14.35 -12.28
CA GLY A 33 -11.09 14.81 -11.94
C GLY A 33 -10.06 13.69 -11.74
N PHE A 34 -10.46 12.41 -11.82
CA PHE A 34 -9.59 11.27 -11.50
C PHE A 34 -8.37 11.16 -12.43
N LEU A 35 -8.55 11.33 -13.75
CA LEU A 35 -7.46 11.31 -14.73
C LEU A 35 -6.78 12.67 -14.93
N SER A 36 -7.02 13.63 -14.04
CA SER A 36 -6.32 14.92 -14.11
C SER A 36 -4.82 14.76 -13.82
N VAL A 37 -3.98 15.58 -14.46
CA VAL A 37 -2.52 15.63 -14.23
C VAL A 37 -2.20 15.84 -12.75
N ARG A 38 -3.03 16.62 -12.04
CA ARG A 38 -2.89 16.85 -10.60
C ARG A 38 -3.13 15.59 -9.78
N ASN A 39 -4.17 14.82 -10.09
CA ASN A 39 -4.42 13.56 -9.38
C ASN A 39 -3.36 12.51 -9.70
N PHE A 40 -2.93 12.43 -10.97
CA PHE A 40 -1.83 11.55 -11.37
C PHE A 40 -0.53 11.89 -10.65
N SER A 41 -0.17 13.18 -10.56
CA SER A 41 0.99 13.64 -9.79
C SER A 41 0.88 13.28 -8.31
N ARG A 42 -0.30 13.48 -7.68
CA ARG A 42 -0.53 13.06 -6.29
C ARG A 42 -0.34 11.57 -6.10
N LEU A 43 -0.84 10.76 -7.03
CA LEU A 43 -0.71 9.30 -6.99
C LEU A 43 0.75 8.88 -7.11
N LEU A 44 1.49 9.46 -8.08
CA LEU A 44 2.92 9.20 -8.26
C LEU A 44 3.71 9.56 -7.00
N THR A 45 3.50 10.75 -6.43
CA THR A 45 4.18 11.17 -5.20
C THR A 45 3.84 10.27 -4.01
N ALA A 46 2.58 9.88 -3.84
CA ALA A 46 2.17 8.95 -2.78
C ALA A 46 2.81 7.56 -2.94
N SER A 47 2.98 7.08 -4.19
CA SER A 47 3.63 5.80 -4.48
C SER A 47 5.15 5.81 -4.45
N ALA A 48 5.78 7.00 -4.48
CA ALA A 48 7.24 7.12 -4.54
C ALA A 48 7.93 6.58 -3.28
N ALA A 49 7.36 6.83 -2.09
CA ALA A 49 7.90 6.37 -0.83
C ALA A 49 7.99 4.82 -0.73
N PRO A 50 6.90 4.05 -0.92
CA PRO A 50 7.00 2.59 -0.92
C PRO A 50 7.85 2.04 -2.05
N LEU A 51 7.91 2.71 -3.22
CA LEU A 51 8.79 2.31 -4.32
C LEU A 51 10.27 2.46 -3.96
N MET A 52 10.65 3.54 -3.28
CA MET A 52 12.01 3.74 -2.78
C MET A 52 12.42 2.65 -1.76
N ILE A 53 11.52 2.28 -0.86
CA ILE A 53 11.73 1.19 0.10
C ILE A 53 11.89 -0.15 -0.64
N ALA A 54 11.00 -0.45 -1.59
CA ALA A 54 11.05 -1.69 -2.36
C ALA A 54 12.37 -1.85 -3.12
N ILE A 55 12.90 -0.76 -3.70
CA ILE A 55 14.22 -0.77 -4.34
C ILE A 55 15.31 -1.12 -3.30
N GLY A 56 15.29 -0.52 -2.11
CA GLY A 56 16.22 -0.87 -1.04
C GLY A 56 16.15 -2.35 -0.63
N VAL A 57 14.94 -2.90 -0.51
CA VAL A 57 14.70 -4.31 -0.14
C VAL A 57 15.16 -5.28 -1.24
N THR A 58 15.12 -4.90 -2.53
CA THR A 58 15.62 -5.81 -3.60
C THR A 58 17.10 -6.18 -3.44
N PHE A 59 17.95 -5.27 -2.97
CA PHE A 59 19.36 -5.59 -2.69
C PHE A 59 19.51 -6.59 -1.53
N ILE A 60 18.71 -6.43 -0.48
CA ILE A 60 18.67 -7.31 0.70
C ILE A 60 18.21 -8.73 0.31
N ILE A 61 17.16 -8.82 -0.53
CA ILE A 61 16.66 -10.09 -1.06
C ILE A 61 17.76 -10.82 -1.86
N ILE A 62 18.51 -10.10 -2.71
CA ILE A 62 19.57 -10.68 -3.53
C ILE A 62 20.75 -11.15 -2.66
N MET A 63 21.06 -10.46 -1.55
CA MET A 63 22.11 -10.86 -0.60
C MET A 63 21.76 -12.13 0.21
N GLY A 64 20.54 -12.67 0.09
CA GLY A 64 20.16 -13.93 0.72
C GLY A 64 19.86 -13.84 2.23
N SER A 65 20.00 -12.66 2.83
CA SER A 65 19.45 -12.36 4.15
C SER A 65 18.01 -11.88 3.97
N ILE A 66 17.03 -12.77 4.11
CA ILE A 66 15.60 -12.45 3.97
C ILE A 66 15.13 -11.76 5.26
N ASP A 67 15.64 -10.58 5.57
CA ASP A 67 15.11 -9.81 6.68
C ASP A 67 13.88 -9.02 6.22
N LEU A 68 12.75 -9.73 6.17
CA LEU A 68 11.44 -9.16 5.85
C LEU A 68 10.85 -8.36 7.03
N SER A 69 11.61 -8.15 8.11
CA SER A 69 11.19 -7.37 9.29
C SER A 69 10.72 -5.97 8.91
N ILE A 70 11.36 -5.33 7.94
CA ILE A 70 11.02 -3.98 7.46
C ILE A 70 9.58 -3.89 6.95
N GLU A 71 9.11 -4.90 6.21
CA GLU A 71 7.72 -4.91 5.72
C GLU A 71 6.74 -5.15 6.88
N GLY A 72 7.10 -6.03 7.82
CA GLY A 72 6.33 -6.28 9.03
C GLY A 72 6.17 -5.03 9.91
N ILE A 73 7.25 -4.28 10.14
CA ILE A 73 7.25 -3.04 10.91
C ILE A 73 6.41 -1.98 10.21
N MET A 74 6.53 -1.85 8.88
CA MET A 74 5.72 -0.89 8.11
C MET A 74 4.22 -1.23 8.18
N ALA A 75 3.86 -2.50 8.02
CA ALA A 75 2.47 -2.96 8.14
C ALA A 75 1.93 -2.76 9.56
N PHE A 76 2.74 -3.01 10.59
CA PHE A 76 2.38 -2.79 11.98
C PHE A 76 2.14 -1.30 12.28
N CYS A 77 3.08 -0.41 11.89
CA CYS A 77 2.92 1.03 12.08
C CYS A 77 1.65 1.56 11.38
N GLY A 78 1.43 1.15 10.12
CA GLY A 78 0.28 1.59 9.34
C GLY A 78 -1.07 1.10 9.90
N SER A 79 -1.14 -0.17 10.30
CA SER A 79 -2.35 -0.73 10.92
C SER A 79 -2.64 -0.12 12.29
N MET A 80 -1.61 0.12 13.11
CA MET A 80 -1.76 0.79 14.40
C MET A 80 -2.29 2.21 14.25
N LEU A 81 -1.73 2.98 13.30
CA LEU A 81 -2.25 4.31 12.96
C LEU A 81 -3.72 4.25 12.55
N ALA A 82 -4.09 3.33 11.65
CA ALA A 82 -5.46 3.19 11.19
C ALA A 82 -6.44 2.85 12.34
N ILE A 83 -6.06 1.92 13.22
CA ILE A 83 -6.90 1.53 14.36
C ILE A 83 -7.10 2.70 15.33
N ILE A 84 -6.02 3.39 15.70
CA ILE A 84 -6.08 4.51 16.64
C ILE A 84 -6.87 5.67 16.04
N MET A 85 -6.68 5.95 14.75
CA MET A 85 -7.40 7.01 14.03
C MET A 85 -8.91 6.74 13.99
N VAL A 86 -9.32 5.51 13.72
CA VAL A 86 -10.76 5.13 13.77
C VAL A 86 -11.30 5.26 15.19
N LYS A 87 -10.55 4.84 16.22
CA LYS A 87 -10.98 4.93 17.62
C LYS A 87 -11.12 6.37 18.13
N LEU A 88 -10.32 7.31 17.63
CA LEU A 88 -10.34 8.72 18.03
C LEU A 88 -11.33 9.59 17.22
N GLY A 89 -12.19 8.98 16.40
CA GLY A 89 -13.21 9.70 15.62
C GLY A 89 -12.78 10.11 14.22
N GLY A 90 -11.78 9.43 13.65
CA GLY A 90 -11.40 9.58 12.25
C GLY A 90 -10.66 10.88 11.96
N PHE A 91 -11.27 11.75 11.15
CA PHE A 91 -10.71 13.05 10.76
C PHE A 91 -11.16 14.21 11.68
N SER A 92 -11.64 13.91 12.89
CA SER A 92 -11.96 14.92 13.91
C SER A 92 -10.69 15.58 14.47
N GLU A 93 -10.83 16.68 15.23
CA GLU A 93 -9.69 17.32 15.91
C GLU A 93 -8.93 16.35 16.85
N LEU A 94 -9.65 15.44 17.52
CA LEU A 94 -9.04 14.37 18.32
C LEU A 94 -8.34 13.31 17.46
N GLY A 95 -8.79 13.10 16.23
CA GLY A 95 -8.23 12.14 15.29
C GLY A 95 -6.77 12.44 14.92
N TYR A 96 -6.37 13.72 14.90
CA TYR A 96 -4.97 14.09 14.66
C TYR A 96 -4.02 13.65 15.78
N LEU A 97 -4.54 13.42 17.00
CA LEU A 97 -3.76 12.86 18.10
C LEU A 97 -3.39 11.39 17.86
N ALA A 98 -4.02 10.72 16.89
CA ALA A 98 -3.64 9.37 16.47
C ALA A 98 -2.22 9.30 15.91
N ILE A 99 -1.74 10.36 15.26
CA ILE A 99 -0.41 10.40 14.64
C ILE A 99 0.69 10.29 15.71
N PRO A 100 0.78 11.18 16.72
CA PRO A 100 1.79 11.04 17.76
C PRO A 100 1.60 9.78 18.62
N ALA A 101 0.34 9.36 18.88
CA ALA A 101 0.07 8.14 19.64
C ALA A 101 0.55 6.88 18.91
N ALA A 102 0.32 6.78 17.59
CA ALA A 102 0.80 5.66 16.79
C ALA A 102 2.33 5.58 16.79
N ILE A 103 3.02 6.70 16.62
CA ILE A 103 4.49 6.77 16.66
C ILE A 103 5.03 6.28 18.00
N LEU A 104 4.46 6.74 19.12
CA LEU A 104 4.88 6.34 20.47
C LEU A 104 4.70 4.83 20.73
N ILE A 105 3.65 4.23 20.17
CA ILE A 105 3.34 2.81 20.36
C ILE A 105 4.16 1.93 19.41
N SER A 106 4.38 2.38 18.17
CA SER A 106 4.99 1.55 17.14
C SER A 106 6.52 1.68 17.07
N ALA A 107 7.12 2.79 17.50
CA ALA A 107 8.57 2.96 17.51
C ALA A 107 9.30 1.94 18.42
N PRO A 108 8.85 1.67 19.67
CA PRO A 108 9.47 0.64 20.51
C PRO A 108 9.34 -0.76 19.91
N ALA A 109 8.17 -1.08 19.34
CA ALA A 109 7.94 -2.37 18.68
C ALA A 109 8.85 -2.56 17.46
N GLY A 110 9.07 -1.50 16.68
CA GLY A 110 10.00 -1.51 15.55
C GLY A 110 11.44 -1.75 15.98
N SER A 111 11.89 -1.13 17.08
CA SER A 111 13.24 -1.35 17.61
C SER A 111 13.49 -2.76 18.16
N LEU A 112 12.44 -3.51 18.44
CA LEU A 112 12.51 -4.89 18.94
C LEU A 112 12.49 -5.94 17.83
N MET A 113 12.05 -5.56 16.63
CA MET A 113 11.86 -6.43 15.47
C MET A 113 13.04 -6.41 14.49
N VAL A 114 14.03 -5.53 14.71
CA VAL A 114 15.29 -5.40 13.93
C VAL A 114 16.43 -6.11 14.64
#